data_AF-A0A959E6G7-F1
#
_entry.id   AF-A0A959E6G7-F1
#
_cell.length_a   1.000
_cell.length_b   1.000
_cell.length_c   1.000
_cell.angle_alpha   90.00
_cell.angle_beta   90.00
_cell.angle_gamma   90.00
#
_symmetry.space_group_name_H-M   'P 1'
#
loop_
_entity.id
_entity.type
_entity.pdbx_description
1 polymer ?
#
loop_
_entity_poly.entity_id
_entity_poly.type
_entity_poly.pdbx_seq_one_letter_code
_entity_poly.pdbx_strand_id
1 'polypeptide(L)'
;MSSFTCADNPISGFQLVSDWYSYDTPHLITRGCPYDPAVWHFYNPSALPVDGLNTVGLTGQLFVDGVYSSVAMGVKLTTPIRAGREYYLQFNARNRGLWHRIPDSLRVCDTDPPRQVQVYFGDQDFLYPTEFIGRPADFTFSSPELQGSEPGGWVPFHQCFTATGDHSDFGISLNRGAVNMSPPCVFRESGDALNYLIYHFDLDQLILYPVPDRIDTIFSSCGGKTFDVDLRELAGVPPEVPVVFDWADGFSGAQRSLSAQGSYEITAKLPCTSFPVKLTIALTDCAPDTYVPNAFSPNRDGVNDTFAPFINSPYPIQNFSLQIFDRWGTKLFETHQLGAGWEGTAHGRELGTGVYVWTMQYELLVQDEVQRITDRGEVVLMR
;
A
#
# COMPACT_ATOMS: atom_id res chain seq x y z
N MET A 1 -10.68 -10.49 20.68
CA MET A 1 -9.89 -9.32 21.10
C MET A 1 -8.57 -9.37 20.35
N SER A 2 -8.52 -8.78 19.16
CA SER A 2 -7.28 -8.63 18.40
C SER A 2 -6.51 -7.42 18.96
N SER A 3 -5.23 -7.61 19.26
CA SER A 3 -4.32 -6.53 19.67
C SER A 3 -3.96 -5.68 18.46
N PHE A 4 -4.48 -4.44 18.41
CA PHE A 4 -4.05 -3.42 17.45
C PHE A 4 -2.69 -2.87 17.87
N THR A 5 -1.75 -2.72 16.92
CA THR A 5 -0.48 -2.00 17.15
C THR A 5 -0.56 -0.63 16.49
N CYS A 6 0.20 0.37 16.97
CA CYS A 6 0.16 1.73 16.39
C CYS A 6 0.61 1.82 14.91
N ALA A 7 1.19 0.75 14.35
CA ALA A 7 1.47 0.65 12.92
C ALA A 7 0.19 0.47 12.09
N ASP A 8 -0.90 -0.01 12.70
CA ASP A 8 -2.23 -0.18 12.10
C ASP A 8 -3.04 1.12 12.22
N ASN A 9 -2.39 2.25 11.95
CA ASN A 9 -3.01 3.57 11.92
C ASN A 9 -4.17 3.51 10.90
N PRO A 10 -5.41 3.92 11.22
CA PRO A 10 -6.50 4.00 10.22
C PRO A 10 -6.17 4.94 9.05
N ILE A 11 -5.05 5.67 9.19
CA ILE A 11 -4.44 6.55 8.20
C ILE A 11 -3.52 5.79 7.21
N SER A 12 -3.33 4.48 7.32
CA SER A 12 -2.45 3.73 6.41
C SER A 12 -2.89 3.80 4.93
N GLY A 13 -4.20 3.97 4.69
CA GLY A 13 -4.79 4.20 3.35
C GLY A 13 -4.53 5.58 2.75
N PHE A 14 -3.86 6.48 3.49
CA PHE A 14 -3.59 7.86 3.11
C PHE A 14 -2.14 8.09 2.69
N GLN A 15 -1.50 7.11 2.04
CA GLN A 15 -0.17 7.31 1.44
C GLN A 15 -0.14 8.53 0.48
N LEU A 16 -1.32 8.98 0.03
CA LEU A 16 -1.53 10.14 -0.83
C LEU A 16 -1.72 11.49 -0.10
N VAL A 17 -1.59 11.57 1.23
CA VAL A 17 -1.86 12.78 2.02
C VAL A 17 -0.72 13.04 3.02
N SER A 18 -0.15 14.25 3.04
CA SER A 18 1.02 14.57 3.88
C SER A 18 0.65 15.26 5.20
N ASP A 19 -0.28 16.22 5.14
CA ASP A 19 -0.50 17.18 6.22
C ASP A 19 -1.98 17.44 6.43
N TRP A 20 -2.42 17.45 7.69
CA TRP A 20 -3.82 17.62 8.07
C TRP A 20 -4.11 18.95 8.74
N TYR A 21 -5.14 19.66 8.27
CA TYR A 21 -5.59 20.94 8.85
C TYR A 21 -7.02 20.87 9.38
N SER A 22 -7.24 21.35 10.61
CA SER A 22 -8.57 21.46 11.22
C SER A 22 -8.78 22.85 11.85
N TYR A 23 -10.00 23.38 11.70
CA TYR A 23 -10.35 24.76 12.04
C TYR A 23 -11.60 24.81 12.96
N ASP A 24 -11.51 25.55 14.07
CA ASP A 24 -12.45 25.61 15.20
C ASP A 24 -12.59 24.32 16.02
N THR A 25 -12.75 24.43 17.36
CA THR A 25 -12.54 23.35 18.38
C THR A 25 -12.90 21.95 17.88
N PRO A 26 -11.95 21.23 17.25
CA PRO A 26 -12.18 19.88 16.80
C PRO A 26 -11.89 18.99 17.99
N HIS A 27 -12.85 18.14 18.37
CA HIS A 27 -12.52 17.05 19.27
C HIS A 27 -11.75 16.02 18.44
N LEU A 28 -10.42 16.18 18.33
CA LEU A 28 -9.60 15.05 17.90
C LEU A 28 -9.59 14.05 19.02
N ILE A 29 -10.00 12.84 18.70
CA ILE A 29 -9.87 11.70 19.57
C ILE A 29 -8.74 10.87 18.92
N THR A 30 -7.62 10.62 19.61
CA THR A 30 -6.50 9.76 19.14
C THR A 30 -6.31 8.53 20.03
N ARG A 31 -6.40 7.31 19.50
CA ARG A 31 -6.45 6.09 20.33
C ARG A 31 -5.06 5.54 20.60
N GLY A 32 -4.43 6.00 21.69
CA GLY A 32 -3.28 5.34 22.32
C GLY A 32 -1.97 5.34 21.52
N CYS A 33 -1.89 6.12 20.44
CA CYS A 33 -0.65 6.43 19.73
C CYS A 33 -0.30 7.90 20.02
N PRO A 34 0.99 8.22 20.26
CA PRO A 34 1.38 9.59 20.54
C PRO A 34 1.01 10.49 19.36
N TYR A 35 0.31 11.59 19.64
CA TYR A 35 0.08 12.67 18.70
C TYR A 35 1.39 13.09 18.04
N ASP A 36 1.45 13.03 16.70
CA ASP A 36 2.59 13.50 15.92
C ASP A 36 2.29 14.89 15.31
N PRO A 37 2.85 15.98 15.85
CA PRO A 37 2.68 17.32 15.32
C PRO A 37 3.33 17.54 13.96
N ALA A 38 4.11 16.59 13.43
CA ALA A 38 4.65 16.63 12.08
C ALA A 38 3.66 16.14 11.01
N VAL A 39 2.56 15.48 11.41
CA VAL A 39 1.52 14.94 10.50
C VAL A 39 0.22 15.75 10.61
N TRP A 40 -0.04 16.31 11.80
CA TRP A 40 -1.27 17.05 12.11
C TRP A 40 -0.98 18.52 12.44
N HIS A 41 -1.51 19.43 11.63
CA HIS A 41 -1.36 20.88 11.77
C HIS A 41 -2.71 21.54 12.12
N PHE A 42 -2.95 21.80 13.40
CA PHE A 42 -4.15 22.54 13.82
C PHE A 42 -4.03 24.03 13.57
N TYR A 43 -5.08 24.63 12.98
CA TYR A 43 -5.16 26.08 12.88
C TYR A 43 -5.48 26.72 14.24
N ASN A 44 -6.24 26.02 15.11
CA ASN A 44 -6.49 26.47 16.48
C ASN A 44 -5.40 25.92 17.43
N PRO A 45 -4.43 26.73 17.89
CA PRO A 45 -3.37 26.29 18.80
C PRO A 45 -3.88 25.89 20.20
N SER A 46 -5.16 26.12 20.50
CA SER A 46 -5.81 25.74 21.76
C SER A 46 -6.53 24.37 21.68
N ALA A 47 -6.60 23.75 20.50
CA ALA A 47 -7.14 22.41 20.35
C ALA A 47 -6.16 21.38 20.92
N LEU A 48 -6.53 20.69 21.99
CA LEU A 48 -5.75 19.61 22.59
C LEU A 48 -6.29 18.27 22.09
N PRO A 49 -5.43 17.34 21.62
CA PRO A 49 -5.85 15.99 21.29
C PRO A 49 -6.39 15.27 22.54
N VAL A 50 -7.46 14.50 22.39
CA VAL A 50 -8.10 13.72 23.46
C VAL A 50 -7.78 12.23 23.26
N ASP A 51 -7.41 11.48 24.28
CA ASP A 51 -7.17 10.03 24.17
C ASP A 51 -8.46 9.24 23.82
N GLY A 52 -8.47 8.46 22.73
CA GLY A 52 -9.59 7.63 22.24
C GLY A 52 -9.72 7.59 20.68
N LEU A 53 -10.49 6.70 20.06
CA LEU A 53 -10.70 6.50 18.59
C LEU A 53 -10.06 7.49 17.57
N ASN A 54 -9.16 7.02 16.67
CA ASN A 54 -8.54 7.81 15.58
C ASN A 54 -9.55 8.26 14.52
N THR A 55 -10.23 9.38 14.78
CA THR A 55 -11.26 9.91 13.90
C THR A 55 -11.16 11.42 13.82
N VAL A 56 -11.45 11.99 12.66
CA VAL A 56 -11.55 13.45 12.53
C VAL A 56 -13.00 13.86 12.75
N GLY A 57 -13.24 14.62 13.81
CA GLY A 57 -14.54 15.18 14.12
C GLY A 57 -14.82 16.43 13.28
N LEU A 58 -15.82 16.36 12.39
CA LEU A 58 -16.40 17.53 11.73
C LEU A 58 -17.60 18.02 12.53
N THR A 59 -17.68 19.34 12.72
CA THR A 59 -18.75 19.98 13.50
C THR A 59 -19.44 21.07 12.68
N GLY A 60 -20.77 21.08 12.62
CA GLY A 60 -21.55 22.18 12.03
C GLY A 60 -22.37 22.87 13.12
N GLN A 61 -22.37 24.20 13.17
CA GLN A 61 -23.16 24.98 14.12
C GLN A 61 -24.13 25.92 13.39
N LEU A 62 -25.39 25.91 13.83
CA LEU A 62 -26.41 26.87 13.41
C LEU A 62 -26.64 27.90 14.52
N PHE A 63 -26.44 29.19 14.23
CA PHE A 63 -26.80 30.29 15.13
C PHE A 63 -28.20 30.86 14.82
N VAL A 64 -28.81 31.45 15.85
CA VAL A 64 -30.17 32.06 15.82
C VAL A 64 -30.24 33.33 14.95
N ASP A 65 -29.11 33.96 14.66
CA ASP A 65 -29.00 35.19 13.86
C ASP A 65 -28.84 34.92 12.35
N GLY A 66 -29.05 33.66 11.91
CA GLY A 66 -28.88 33.25 10.53
C GLY A 66 -27.42 33.05 10.10
N VAL A 67 -26.47 33.14 11.04
CA VAL A 67 -25.08 32.76 10.78
C VAL A 67 -24.95 31.24 10.98
N TYR A 68 -24.50 30.54 9.95
CA TYR A 68 -24.09 29.13 10.07
C TYR A 68 -22.57 29.10 10.14
N SER A 69 -21.95 28.30 11.01
CA SER A 69 -20.51 27.99 10.93
C SER A 69 -20.32 26.50 10.67
N SER A 70 -19.50 26.17 9.68
CA SER A 70 -19.17 24.79 9.33
C SER A 70 -17.68 24.59 9.57
N VAL A 71 -17.31 23.50 10.25
CA VAL A 71 -15.93 23.02 10.31
C VAL A 71 -15.65 22.26 9.02
N ALA A 72 -14.50 22.57 8.42
CA ALA A 72 -13.93 21.85 7.31
C ALA A 72 -12.55 21.31 7.73
N MET A 73 -12.11 20.27 7.05
CA MET A 73 -10.71 19.86 7.05
C MET A 73 -10.16 19.98 5.64
N GLY A 74 -8.90 20.39 5.55
CA GLY A 74 -8.12 20.43 4.33
C GLY A 74 -6.86 19.62 4.53
N VAL A 75 -6.38 19.00 3.45
CA VAL A 75 -5.14 18.26 3.45
C VAL A 75 -4.37 18.49 2.15
N LYS A 76 -3.05 18.49 2.24
CA LYS A 76 -2.20 18.53 1.06
C LYS A 76 -1.95 17.11 0.56
N LEU A 77 -2.15 16.89 -0.73
CA LEU A 77 -1.90 15.60 -1.35
C LEU A 77 -0.39 15.41 -1.56
N THR A 78 0.17 14.26 -1.15
CA THR A 78 1.57 13.90 -1.45
C THR A 78 1.78 13.76 -2.95
N THR A 79 0.74 13.33 -3.68
CA THR A 79 0.70 13.29 -5.14
C THR A 79 -0.56 14.00 -5.64
N PRO A 80 -0.43 15.09 -6.43
CA PRO A 80 -1.58 15.79 -7.00
C PRO A 80 -2.46 14.88 -7.86
N ILE A 81 -3.76 15.12 -7.83
CA ILE A 81 -4.67 14.54 -8.83
C ILE A 81 -4.48 15.23 -10.18
N ARG A 82 -4.79 14.53 -11.28
CA ARG A 82 -4.57 14.99 -12.65
C ARG A 82 -5.85 14.99 -13.46
N ALA A 83 -6.05 16.06 -14.21
CA ALA A 83 -7.20 16.23 -15.09
C ALA A 83 -7.34 15.04 -16.07
N GLY A 84 -8.56 14.57 -16.25
CA GLY A 84 -8.91 13.46 -17.12
C GLY A 84 -8.61 12.07 -16.57
N ARG A 85 -8.01 11.94 -15.39
CA ARG A 85 -7.82 10.63 -14.73
C ARG A 85 -8.99 10.28 -13.82
N GLU A 86 -9.32 8.99 -13.76
CA GLU A 86 -10.31 8.46 -12.83
C GLU A 86 -9.68 8.20 -11.45
N TYR A 87 -10.43 8.53 -10.40
CA TYR A 87 -10.07 8.33 -9.01
C TYR A 87 -11.21 7.65 -8.27
N TYR A 88 -10.83 6.82 -7.31
CA TYR A 88 -11.71 6.22 -6.33
C TYR A 88 -11.51 6.92 -4.99
N LEU A 89 -12.59 7.47 -4.45
CA LEU A 89 -12.66 8.10 -3.15
C LEU A 89 -13.52 7.24 -2.23
N GLN A 90 -13.01 6.91 -1.05
CA GLN A 90 -13.79 6.32 0.04
C GLN A 90 -13.56 7.09 1.32
N PHE A 91 -14.56 7.19 2.19
CA PHE A 91 -14.38 7.50 3.61
C PHE A 91 -15.53 6.89 4.41
N ASN A 92 -15.29 6.53 5.66
CA ASN A 92 -16.34 6.15 6.58
C ASN A 92 -16.78 7.38 7.35
N ALA A 93 -18.09 7.60 7.45
CA ALA A 93 -18.65 8.62 8.33
C ALA A 93 -19.54 7.98 9.39
N ARG A 94 -19.47 8.54 10.60
CA ARG A 94 -20.34 8.17 11.70
C ARG A 94 -20.97 9.41 12.29
N ASN A 95 -22.29 9.44 12.26
CA ASN A 95 -23.08 10.46 12.91
C ASN A 95 -23.03 10.28 14.44
N ARG A 96 -22.61 11.33 15.17
CA ARG A 96 -22.53 11.34 16.64
C ARG A 96 -23.72 12.02 17.31
N GLY A 97 -24.73 12.37 16.53
CA GLY A 97 -25.97 12.97 17.00
C GLY A 97 -25.90 14.49 17.08
N LEU A 98 -26.91 15.04 17.74
CA LEU A 98 -27.17 16.47 17.83
C LEU A 98 -26.96 16.96 19.25
N TRP A 99 -26.23 18.06 19.43
CA TRP A 99 -26.21 18.79 20.70
C TRP A 99 -27.08 20.03 20.55
N HIS A 100 -28.23 20.03 21.22
CA HIS A 100 -29.15 21.15 21.27
C HIS A 100 -29.18 21.75 22.67
N ARG A 101 -29.16 23.08 22.75
CA ARG A 101 -29.55 23.82 23.95
C ARG A 101 -30.89 24.53 23.75
N ILE A 102 -31.81 23.89 23.05
CA ILE A 102 -33.14 24.45 22.72
C ILE A 102 -34.13 24.06 23.83
N PRO A 103 -34.81 25.02 24.49
CA PRO A 103 -35.88 24.76 25.44
C PRO A 103 -36.96 23.81 24.88
N ASP A 104 -37.54 22.95 25.71
CA ASP A 104 -38.57 21.98 25.28
C ASP A 104 -39.80 22.65 24.64
N SER A 105 -40.10 23.89 25.00
CA SER A 105 -41.15 24.72 24.40
C SER A 105 -40.91 25.07 22.92
N LEU A 106 -39.66 24.94 22.44
CA LEU A 106 -39.22 25.28 21.08
C LEU A 106 -38.92 24.02 20.22
N ARG A 107 -39.15 22.80 20.74
CA ARG A 107 -39.01 21.51 20.00
C ARG A 107 -40.07 21.26 18.91
N VAL A 108 -40.98 22.20 18.67
CA VAL A 108 -42.03 22.10 17.65
C VAL A 108 -41.47 22.31 16.22
N CYS A 109 -40.21 22.72 16.11
CA CYS A 109 -39.49 22.93 14.86
C CYS A 109 -38.84 21.63 14.37
N ASP A 110 -39.09 21.25 13.11
CA ASP A 110 -38.17 20.35 12.41
C ASP A 110 -36.89 21.12 12.07
N THR A 111 -35.88 20.96 12.94
CA THR A 111 -34.56 21.58 12.78
C THR A 111 -33.53 20.60 12.24
N ASP A 112 -33.95 19.57 11.49
CA ASP A 112 -33.04 18.58 10.92
C ASP A 112 -32.70 18.94 9.46
N PRO A 113 -31.76 19.87 9.21
CA PRO A 113 -31.32 20.17 7.87
C PRO A 113 -30.72 18.92 7.23
N PRO A 114 -30.78 18.80 5.91
CA PRO A 114 -30.12 17.72 5.20
C PRO A 114 -28.63 17.71 5.55
N ARG A 115 -28.20 16.64 6.21
CA ARG A 115 -26.81 16.47 6.61
C ARG A 115 -26.04 15.88 5.45
N GLN A 116 -25.08 16.67 4.95
CA GLN A 116 -24.33 16.35 3.77
C GLN A 116 -22.84 16.58 4.01
N VAL A 117 -22.03 15.69 3.46
CA VAL A 117 -20.58 15.81 3.43
C VAL A 117 -20.19 16.30 2.04
N GLN A 118 -19.51 17.44 1.99
CA GLN A 118 -19.04 18.06 0.76
C GLN A 118 -17.55 17.82 0.60
N VAL A 119 -17.15 17.41 -0.60
CA VAL A 119 -15.75 17.17 -0.97
C VAL A 119 -15.33 18.18 -2.02
N TYR A 120 -14.07 18.58 -1.91
CA TYR A 120 -13.48 19.64 -2.70
C TYR A 120 -12.05 19.31 -3.10
N PHE A 121 -11.66 19.72 -4.30
CA PHE A 121 -10.28 19.67 -4.81
C PHE A 121 -9.81 21.07 -5.23
N GLY A 122 -8.51 21.38 -5.08
CA GLY A 122 -7.98 22.69 -5.45
C GLY A 122 -6.46 22.79 -5.44
N ASP A 123 -5.96 24.00 -5.72
CA ASP A 123 -4.52 24.36 -5.79
C ASP A 123 -4.14 25.48 -4.81
N GLN A 124 -5.03 25.83 -3.90
CA GLN A 124 -4.77 26.84 -2.87
C GLN A 124 -4.46 26.09 -1.58
N ASP A 125 -3.39 26.48 -0.88
CA ASP A 125 -3.19 26.05 0.50
C ASP A 125 -4.46 26.48 1.26
N PHE A 126 -5.26 25.51 1.71
CA PHE A 126 -6.59 25.76 2.29
C PHE A 126 -6.46 26.43 3.67
N LEU A 127 -6.15 27.73 3.67
CA LEU A 127 -5.84 28.50 4.87
C LEU A 127 -7.10 29.04 5.56
N TYR A 128 -8.24 29.12 4.85
CA TYR A 128 -9.49 29.65 5.42
C TYR A 128 -10.73 28.81 5.05
N PRO A 129 -11.66 28.56 6.00
CA PRO A 129 -12.94 27.89 5.73
C PRO A 129 -13.74 28.58 4.60
N THR A 130 -13.60 29.89 4.45
CA THR A 130 -14.30 30.69 3.44
C THR A 130 -13.94 30.34 2.00
N GLU A 131 -12.79 29.71 1.75
CA GLU A 131 -12.36 29.28 0.41
C GLU A 131 -13.17 28.08 -0.11
N PHE A 132 -13.69 27.24 0.78
CA PHE A 132 -14.69 26.21 0.44
C PHE A 132 -16.11 26.78 0.38
N ILE A 133 -16.44 27.74 1.25
CA ILE A 133 -17.81 28.21 1.52
C ILE A 133 -18.39 29.12 0.41
N GLY A 134 -17.61 29.49 -0.60
CA GLY A 134 -18.06 30.31 -1.75
C GLY A 134 -18.10 29.60 -3.11
N ARG A 135 -17.62 28.36 -3.19
CA ARG A 135 -17.55 27.59 -4.44
C ARG A 135 -18.45 26.35 -4.40
N PRO A 136 -19.02 25.91 -5.52
CA PRO A 136 -19.71 24.63 -5.59
C PRO A 136 -18.78 23.50 -5.15
N ALA A 137 -19.29 22.57 -4.35
CA ALA A 137 -18.56 21.36 -4.00
C ALA A 137 -18.39 20.47 -5.23
N ASP A 138 -17.26 19.78 -5.34
CA ASP A 138 -17.02 18.79 -6.40
C ASP A 138 -17.94 17.58 -6.21
N PHE A 139 -18.13 17.16 -4.96
CA PHE A 139 -19.07 16.11 -4.58
C PHE A 139 -19.86 16.49 -3.35
N THR A 140 -21.11 16.05 -3.29
CA THR A 140 -21.96 16.16 -2.11
C THR A 140 -22.55 14.80 -1.79
N PHE A 141 -22.17 14.24 -0.65
CA PHE A 141 -22.65 12.97 -0.15
C PHE A 141 -23.80 13.19 0.81
N SER A 142 -24.89 12.47 0.59
CA SER A 142 -26.04 12.42 1.49
C SER A 142 -26.43 10.96 1.70
N SER A 143 -26.69 10.55 2.94
CA SER A 143 -27.30 9.23 3.22
C SER A 143 -28.33 9.37 4.34
N PRO A 144 -29.41 8.56 4.33
CA PRO A 144 -30.39 8.53 5.42
C PRO A 144 -29.78 8.24 6.79
N GLU A 145 -28.73 7.42 6.84
CA GLU A 145 -28.01 7.07 8.07
C GLU A 145 -27.25 8.26 8.67
N LEU A 146 -26.84 9.22 7.84
CA LEU A 146 -26.29 10.48 8.32
C LEU A 146 -27.36 11.42 8.87
N GLN A 147 -28.65 11.24 8.53
CA GLN A 147 -29.73 12.16 8.90
C GLN A 147 -30.31 11.92 10.30
N GLY A 148 -30.18 10.74 10.92
CA GLY A 148 -30.80 10.44 12.22
C GLY A 148 -30.26 11.25 13.43
N SER A 149 -31.03 11.37 14.52
CA SER A 149 -30.61 12.07 15.76
C SER A 149 -29.76 11.22 16.71
N GLU A 150 -29.73 9.89 16.52
CA GLU A 150 -29.04 8.94 17.40
C GLU A 150 -27.63 8.58 16.87
N PRO A 151 -26.69 8.18 17.74
CA PRO A 151 -25.37 7.73 17.32
C PRO A 151 -25.46 6.54 16.36
N GLY A 152 -25.22 6.79 15.08
CA GLY A 152 -25.22 5.75 14.05
C GLY A 152 -23.99 4.85 14.13
N GLY A 153 -24.04 3.74 13.39
CA GLY A 153 -22.85 2.97 13.05
C GLY A 153 -21.96 3.73 12.05
N TRP A 154 -20.81 3.14 11.71
CA TRP A 154 -19.99 3.61 10.60
C TRP A 154 -20.68 3.32 9.27
N VAL A 155 -20.70 4.31 8.39
CA VAL A 155 -21.29 4.21 7.05
C VAL A 155 -20.19 4.49 6.02
N PRO A 156 -19.84 3.54 5.14
CA PRO A 156 -18.88 3.77 4.09
C PRO A 156 -19.49 4.60 2.96
N PHE A 157 -18.79 5.64 2.54
CA PHE A 157 -19.06 6.41 1.34
C PHE A 157 -18.03 6.06 0.29
N HIS A 158 -18.47 5.83 -0.94
CA HIS A 158 -17.59 5.48 -2.05
C HIS A 158 -18.05 6.22 -3.30
N GLN A 159 -17.10 6.82 -4.02
CA GLN A 159 -17.34 7.57 -5.25
C GLN A 159 -16.18 7.37 -6.21
N CYS A 160 -16.51 7.05 -7.46
CA CYS A 160 -15.57 7.09 -8.56
C CYS A 160 -15.82 8.37 -9.34
N PHE A 161 -14.78 9.08 -9.72
CA PHE A 161 -14.91 10.33 -10.46
C PHE A 161 -13.72 10.57 -11.38
N THR A 162 -13.96 11.26 -12.49
CA THR A 162 -12.89 11.77 -13.35
C THR A 162 -12.53 13.18 -12.90
N ALA A 163 -11.28 13.42 -12.55
CA ALA A 163 -10.81 14.75 -12.16
C ALA A 163 -10.95 15.73 -13.32
N THR A 164 -11.56 16.89 -13.08
CA THR A 164 -11.78 17.94 -14.09
C THR A 164 -10.57 18.87 -14.24
N GLY A 165 -9.71 18.92 -13.22
CA GLY A 165 -8.49 19.72 -13.16
C GLY A 165 -7.35 18.99 -12.46
N ASP A 166 -6.15 19.55 -12.58
CA ASP A 166 -5.01 19.17 -11.74
C ASP A 166 -5.19 19.85 -10.37
N HIS A 167 -5.10 19.09 -9.27
CA HIS A 167 -5.29 19.63 -7.92
C HIS A 167 -4.31 19.02 -6.93
N SER A 168 -3.67 19.85 -6.10
CA SER A 168 -2.72 19.44 -5.06
C SER A 168 -3.33 19.31 -3.67
N ASP A 169 -4.56 19.79 -3.48
CA ASP A 169 -5.17 19.88 -2.16
C ASP A 169 -6.56 19.24 -2.17
N PHE A 170 -6.87 18.49 -1.11
CA PHE A 170 -8.18 17.88 -0.85
C PHE A 170 -8.85 18.52 0.36
N GLY A 171 -10.16 18.75 0.28
CA GLY A 171 -10.95 19.26 1.39
C GLY A 171 -12.25 18.50 1.58
N ILE A 172 -12.69 18.38 2.83
CA ILE A 172 -13.98 17.81 3.19
C ILE A 172 -14.63 18.66 4.28
N SER A 173 -15.90 19.02 4.07
CA SER A 173 -16.68 19.89 4.95
C SER A 173 -18.06 19.31 5.18
N LEU A 174 -18.68 19.68 6.29
CA LEU A 174 -20.14 19.57 6.39
C LEU A 174 -20.75 20.75 5.64
N ASN A 175 -21.78 20.48 4.83
CA ASN A 175 -22.50 21.55 4.16
C ASN A 175 -23.11 22.49 5.21
N ARG A 176 -23.04 23.80 4.95
CA ARG A 176 -23.98 24.73 5.56
C ARG A 176 -25.35 24.35 5.02
N GLY A 177 -26.10 23.51 5.75
CA GLY A 177 -27.50 23.24 5.44
C GLY A 177 -28.15 24.56 5.04
N ALA A 178 -28.93 24.57 3.96
CA ALA A 178 -29.44 25.78 3.29
C ALA A 178 -30.47 26.57 4.13
N VAL A 179 -30.18 26.82 5.40
CA VAL A 179 -30.87 27.75 6.28
C VAL A 179 -30.14 29.08 6.18
N ASN A 180 -30.26 29.71 5.00
CA ASN A 180 -30.00 31.15 4.84
C ASN A 180 -30.97 32.00 5.71
N MET A 181 -31.94 31.35 6.36
CA MET A 181 -32.79 31.88 7.40
C MET A 181 -32.95 30.79 8.46
N SER A 182 -32.72 31.10 9.73
CA SER A 182 -33.13 30.20 10.82
C SER A 182 -34.63 29.87 10.64
N PRO A 183 -35.08 28.63 10.91
CA PRO A 183 -36.50 28.30 10.81
C PRO A 183 -37.33 29.34 11.57
N PRO A 184 -38.50 29.77 11.07
CA PRO A 184 -39.28 30.87 11.66
C PRO A 184 -39.73 30.67 13.11
N CYS A 185 -39.37 29.57 13.75
CA CYS A 185 -39.68 29.23 15.13
C CYS A 185 -38.43 29.25 16.03
N VAL A 186 -37.23 29.47 15.45
CA VAL A 186 -35.98 29.70 16.17
C VAL A 186 -35.80 31.22 16.33
N PHE A 187 -36.12 31.76 17.51
CA PHE A 187 -35.92 33.18 17.84
C PHE A 187 -35.03 33.35 19.06
N ARG A 188 -34.43 34.54 19.19
CA ARG A 188 -33.62 34.92 20.35
C ARG A 188 -34.55 35.14 21.54
N GLU A 189 -34.57 34.22 22.50
CA GLU A 189 -35.10 34.56 23.82
C GLU A 189 -34.22 35.67 24.43
N SER A 190 -34.85 36.67 25.02
CA SER A 190 -34.16 37.82 25.59
C SER A 190 -33.23 37.38 26.74
N GLY A 191 -31.92 37.47 26.51
CA GLY A 191 -30.88 37.24 27.52
C GLY A 191 -29.89 36.14 27.13
N ASP A 192 -28.79 36.53 26.49
CA ASP A 192 -27.44 35.91 26.37
C ASP A 192 -27.24 34.38 26.19
N ALA A 193 -28.27 33.55 26.12
CA ALA A 193 -28.16 32.15 25.73
C ALA A 193 -28.28 32.04 24.21
N LEU A 194 -27.15 31.88 23.52
CA LEU A 194 -27.17 31.47 22.11
C LEU A 194 -27.77 30.06 22.03
N ASN A 195 -28.98 29.93 21.50
CA ASN A 195 -29.57 28.63 21.19
C ASN A 195 -28.91 28.12 19.89
N TYR A 196 -27.94 27.23 20.01
CA TYR A 196 -27.27 26.65 18.85
C TYR A 196 -27.61 25.17 18.70
N LEU A 197 -27.52 24.70 17.46
CA LEU A 197 -27.63 23.31 17.09
C LEU A 197 -26.30 22.85 16.51
N ILE A 198 -25.68 21.87 17.16
CA ILE A 198 -24.41 21.30 16.75
C ILE A 198 -24.61 19.91 16.17
N TYR A 199 -24.16 19.71 14.94
CA TYR A 199 -24.01 18.40 14.32
C TYR A 199 -22.57 17.95 14.45
N HIS A 200 -22.36 16.68 14.76
CA HIS A 200 -21.03 16.11 14.88
C HIS A 200 -20.91 14.81 14.08
N PHE A 201 -19.90 14.74 13.22
CA PHE A 201 -19.56 13.57 12.43
C PHE A 201 -18.12 13.16 12.70
N ASP A 202 -17.91 11.87 12.97
CA ASP A 202 -16.58 11.29 12.91
C ASP A 202 -16.30 10.81 11.49
N LEU A 203 -15.11 11.08 10.98
CA LEU A 203 -14.59 10.54 9.74
C LEU A 203 -13.42 9.60 9.99
N ASP A 204 -13.36 8.53 9.22
CA ASP A 204 -12.31 7.49 9.28
C ASP A 204 -12.07 6.88 7.89
N GLN A 205 -10.94 6.18 7.68
CA GLN A 205 -10.59 5.43 6.48
C GLN A 205 -10.79 6.21 5.16
N LEU A 206 -10.35 7.46 5.09
CA LEU A 206 -10.37 8.23 3.85
C LEU A 206 -9.28 7.69 2.90
N ILE A 207 -9.70 7.18 1.75
CA ILE A 207 -8.86 6.59 0.71
C ILE A 207 -9.11 7.38 -0.55
N LEU A 208 -8.05 7.90 -1.16
CA LEU A 208 -8.07 8.44 -2.51
C LEU A 208 -7.12 7.59 -3.34
N TYR A 209 -7.61 6.91 -4.37
CA TYR A 209 -6.82 5.97 -5.16
C TYR A 209 -6.95 6.30 -6.65
N PRO A 210 -5.84 6.55 -7.39
CA PRO A 210 -5.88 6.73 -8.83
C PRO A 210 -6.26 5.40 -9.50
N VAL A 211 -7.40 5.38 -10.19
CA VAL A 211 -7.88 4.18 -10.89
C VAL A 211 -7.07 4.04 -12.18
N PRO A 212 -6.31 2.94 -12.36
CA PRO A 212 -5.55 2.73 -13.59
C PRO A 212 -6.48 2.35 -14.75
N ASP A 213 -6.17 2.80 -15.96
CA ASP A 213 -6.87 2.33 -17.18
C ASP A 213 -6.68 0.82 -17.41
N ARG A 214 -5.48 0.32 -17.06
CA ARG A 214 -5.12 -1.10 -17.01
C ARG A 214 -3.85 -1.30 -16.17
N ILE A 215 -3.66 -2.52 -15.68
CA ILE A 215 -2.39 -2.94 -15.07
C ILE A 215 -1.83 -4.12 -15.87
N ASP A 216 -0.60 -3.97 -16.37
CA ASP A 216 0.16 -5.06 -16.99
C ASP A 216 1.27 -5.48 -16.02
N THR A 217 1.26 -6.72 -15.54
CA THR A 217 2.25 -7.24 -14.59
C THR A 217 2.79 -8.60 -15.02
N ILE A 218 4.02 -8.89 -14.62
CA ILE A 218 4.74 -10.11 -14.98
C ILE A 218 5.20 -10.79 -13.71
N PHE A 219 4.87 -12.07 -13.57
CA PHE A 219 5.46 -12.95 -12.57
C PHE A 219 6.45 -13.87 -13.27
N SER A 220 7.71 -13.73 -12.92
CA SER A 220 8.80 -14.52 -13.46
C SER A 220 9.29 -15.51 -12.41
N SER A 221 9.33 -16.79 -12.75
CA SER A 221 9.84 -17.85 -11.86
C SER A 221 10.84 -18.76 -12.56
N CYS A 222 11.78 -19.26 -11.75
CA CYS A 222 12.73 -20.30 -12.09
C CYS A 222 12.08 -21.67 -11.86
N GLY A 223 11.41 -22.21 -12.87
CA GLY A 223 10.63 -23.42 -12.70
C GLY A 223 9.52 -23.26 -11.64
N GLY A 224 8.91 -24.37 -11.25
CA GLY A 224 7.68 -24.49 -10.45
C GLY A 224 6.57 -25.25 -11.20
N LYS A 225 5.98 -26.29 -10.59
CA LYS A 225 4.73 -26.91 -11.08
C LYS A 225 3.53 -26.01 -10.82
N THR A 226 3.67 -25.12 -9.84
CA THR A 226 2.70 -24.11 -9.43
C THR A 226 3.40 -22.77 -9.24
N PHE A 227 2.68 -21.69 -9.51
CA PHE A 227 3.08 -20.30 -9.36
C PHE A 227 2.13 -19.65 -8.36
N ASP A 228 2.63 -19.37 -7.15
CA ASP A 228 1.86 -18.69 -6.12
C ASP A 228 1.94 -17.19 -6.35
N VAL A 229 0.83 -16.61 -6.81
CA VAL A 229 0.75 -15.19 -7.14
C VAL A 229 -0.10 -14.45 -6.12
N ASP A 230 0.34 -13.26 -5.74
CA ASP A 230 -0.45 -12.27 -5.04
C ASP A 230 -0.67 -11.08 -5.98
N LEU A 231 -1.86 -10.99 -6.57
CA LEU A 231 -2.20 -9.91 -7.49
C LEU A 231 -2.19 -8.55 -6.81
N ARG A 232 -2.43 -8.46 -5.50
CA ARG A 232 -2.42 -7.17 -4.81
C ARG A 232 -1.00 -6.61 -4.77
N GLU A 233 -0.02 -7.46 -4.43
CA GLU A 233 1.40 -7.09 -4.44
C GLU A 233 1.87 -6.81 -5.87
N LEU A 234 1.62 -7.72 -6.81
CA LEU A 234 2.06 -7.60 -8.20
C LEU A 234 1.46 -6.41 -8.96
N ALA A 235 0.24 -6.01 -8.61
CA ALA A 235 -0.44 -4.85 -9.17
C ALA A 235 -0.16 -3.56 -8.38
N GLY A 236 0.58 -3.63 -7.27
CA GLY A 236 0.88 -2.47 -6.42
C GLY A 236 -0.36 -1.82 -5.80
N VAL A 237 -1.42 -2.59 -5.54
CA VAL A 237 -2.66 -2.05 -4.96
C VAL A 237 -2.55 -2.03 -3.43
N PRO A 238 -2.68 -0.87 -2.76
CA PRO A 238 -2.58 -0.78 -1.31
C PRO A 238 -3.63 -1.65 -0.60
N PRO A 239 -3.33 -2.27 0.56
CA PRO A 239 -4.23 -3.19 1.27
C PRO A 239 -5.55 -2.57 1.71
N GLU A 240 -5.60 -1.24 1.88
CA GLU A 240 -6.79 -0.51 2.30
C GLU A 240 -7.82 -0.36 1.16
N VAL A 241 -7.36 -0.43 -0.09
CA VAL A 241 -8.25 -0.32 -1.25
C VAL A 241 -9.11 -1.59 -1.35
N PRO A 242 -10.45 -1.47 -1.30
CA PRO A 242 -11.38 -2.60 -1.27
C PRO A 242 -11.61 -3.16 -2.68
N VAL A 243 -10.53 -3.59 -3.32
CA VAL A 243 -10.56 -4.22 -4.65
C VAL A 243 -10.81 -5.72 -4.55
N VAL A 244 -11.65 -6.25 -5.44
CA VAL A 244 -11.86 -7.68 -5.66
C VAL A 244 -11.33 -8.05 -7.04
N PHE A 245 -10.55 -9.12 -7.13
CA PHE A 245 -9.99 -9.61 -8.40
C PHE A 245 -10.80 -10.79 -8.91
N ASP A 246 -11.51 -10.60 -10.02
CA ASP A 246 -12.29 -11.64 -10.69
C ASP A 246 -11.55 -12.15 -11.92
N TRP A 247 -11.28 -13.45 -11.94
CA TRP A 247 -10.55 -14.12 -13.01
C TRP A 247 -11.52 -14.63 -14.08
N ALA A 248 -11.07 -14.69 -15.33
CA ALA A 248 -11.91 -15.12 -16.46
C ALA A 248 -12.48 -16.55 -16.33
N ASP A 249 -11.86 -17.39 -15.49
CA ASP A 249 -12.31 -18.76 -15.21
C ASP A 249 -13.27 -18.88 -14.01
N GLY A 250 -13.72 -17.75 -13.47
CA GLY A 250 -14.72 -17.69 -12.39
C GLY A 250 -14.14 -17.72 -10.97
N PHE A 251 -12.81 -17.78 -10.81
CA PHE A 251 -12.19 -17.60 -9.50
C PHE A 251 -12.22 -16.12 -9.07
N SER A 252 -12.50 -15.86 -7.79
CA SER A 252 -12.45 -14.53 -7.19
C SER A 252 -11.49 -14.52 -6.01
N GLY A 253 -10.46 -13.70 -6.08
CA GLY A 253 -9.43 -13.61 -5.04
C GLY A 253 -8.12 -13.02 -5.54
N ALA A 254 -7.39 -12.35 -4.64
CA ALA A 254 -6.08 -11.76 -4.94
C ALA A 254 -4.95 -12.81 -4.99
N GLN A 255 -5.02 -13.82 -4.12
CA GLN A 255 -4.01 -14.85 -3.99
C GLN A 255 -4.45 -16.13 -4.69
N ARG A 256 -3.56 -16.71 -5.50
CA ARG A 256 -3.87 -17.91 -6.28
C ARG A 256 -2.61 -18.70 -6.64
N SER A 257 -2.70 -20.03 -6.60
CA SER A 257 -1.71 -20.94 -7.17
C SER A 257 -2.11 -21.34 -8.60
N LEU A 258 -1.27 -21.01 -9.59
CA LEU A 258 -1.49 -21.31 -11.01
C LEU A 258 -0.56 -22.44 -11.45
N SER A 259 -1.01 -23.35 -12.32
CA SER A 259 -0.17 -24.47 -12.81
C SER A 259 0.30 -24.32 -14.25
N ALA A 260 -0.11 -23.26 -14.94
CA ALA A 260 0.25 -23.01 -16.32
C ALA A 260 0.92 -21.64 -16.47
N GLN A 261 1.89 -21.57 -17.37
CA GLN A 261 2.42 -20.29 -17.84
C GLN A 261 1.46 -19.65 -18.86
N GLY A 262 1.64 -18.36 -19.12
CA GLY A 262 0.87 -17.64 -20.12
C GLY A 262 0.22 -16.38 -19.59
N SER A 263 -0.72 -15.85 -20.35
CA SER A 263 -1.44 -14.62 -20.02
C SER A 263 -2.77 -14.93 -19.38
N TYR A 264 -3.04 -14.27 -18.26
CA TYR A 264 -4.30 -14.32 -17.54
C TYR A 264 -4.94 -12.94 -17.59
N GLU A 265 -6.22 -12.91 -17.98
CA GLU A 265 -7.05 -11.71 -17.97
C GLU A 265 -7.89 -11.71 -16.70
N ILE A 266 -7.75 -10.64 -15.91
CA ILE A 266 -8.42 -10.44 -14.63
C ILE A 266 -9.14 -9.10 -14.67
N THR A 267 -10.31 -9.01 -14.03
CA THR A 267 -11.02 -7.76 -13.79
C THR A 267 -10.90 -7.38 -12.33
N ALA A 268 -10.24 -6.27 -12.04
CA ALA A 268 -10.20 -5.67 -10.72
C ALA A 268 -11.45 -4.80 -10.52
N LYS A 269 -12.26 -5.12 -9.52
CA LYS A 269 -13.52 -4.43 -9.20
C LYS A 269 -13.38 -3.62 -7.93
N LEU A 270 -13.62 -2.33 -8.06
CA LEU A 270 -13.89 -1.42 -6.95
C LEU A 270 -15.41 -1.29 -6.77
N PRO A 271 -15.90 -0.74 -5.65
CA PRO A 271 -17.33 -0.60 -5.41
C PRO A 271 -18.13 0.18 -6.48
N CYS A 272 -17.49 1.07 -7.24
CA CYS A 272 -18.15 1.94 -8.24
C CYS A 272 -17.59 1.83 -9.66
N THR A 273 -16.46 1.14 -9.87
CA THR A 273 -15.82 1.00 -11.19
C THR A 273 -15.03 -0.30 -11.25
N SER A 274 -14.51 -0.64 -12.42
CA SER A 274 -13.62 -1.78 -12.60
C SER A 274 -12.61 -1.52 -13.70
N PHE A 275 -11.42 -2.08 -13.58
CA PHE A 275 -10.35 -1.95 -14.57
C PHE A 275 -9.68 -3.30 -14.85
N PRO A 276 -9.14 -3.50 -16.07
CA PRO A 276 -8.48 -4.74 -16.45
C PRO A 276 -7.08 -4.87 -15.82
N VAL A 277 -6.74 -6.11 -15.46
CA VAL A 277 -5.40 -6.52 -15.02
C VAL A 277 -4.96 -7.69 -15.87
N LYS A 278 -3.80 -7.55 -16.52
CA LYS A 278 -3.16 -8.59 -17.30
C LYS A 278 -1.95 -9.12 -16.55
N LEU A 279 -2.03 -10.38 -16.11
CA LEU A 279 -0.93 -11.09 -15.49
C LEU A 279 -0.26 -12.01 -16.51
N THR A 280 1.05 -11.83 -16.72
CA THR A 280 1.85 -12.75 -17.54
C THR A 280 2.72 -13.61 -16.64
N ILE A 281 2.52 -14.93 -16.68
CA ILE A 281 3.41 -15.90 -16.04
C ILE A 281 4.48 -16.29 -17.05
N ALA A 282 5.74 -15.97 -16.73
CA ALA A 282 6.88 -16.27 -17.58
C ALA A 282 7.87 -17.19 -16.85
N LEU A 283 8.24 -18.29 -17.49
CA LEU A 283 9.40 -19.07 -17.07
C LEU A 283 10.66 -18.35 -17.53
N THR A 284 11.57 -18.09 -16.60
CA THR A 284 12.88 -17.53 -16.91
C THR A 284 13.88 -18.67 -17.01
N ASP A 285 14.83 -18.57 -17.94
CA ASP A 285 15.94 -19.51 -17.99
C ASP A 285 16.81 -19.29 -16.75
N CYS A 286 16.89 -20.31 -15.92
CA CYS A 286 17.57 -20.27 -14.64
C CYS A 286 18.75 -21.23 -14.62
N ALA A 287 19.47 -21.27 -15.74
CA ALA A 287 20.74 -21.95 -15.83
C ALA A 287 21.67 -21.51 -14.66
N PRO A 288 22.37 -22.46 -14.04
CA PRO A 288 23.34 -22.14 -13.00
C PRO A 288 24.48 -21.30 -13.59
N ASP A 289 24.86 -20.22 -12.91
CA ASP A 289 26.06 -19.47 -13.26
C ASP A 289 27.27 -20.18 -12.67
N THR A 290 28.09 -20.75 -13.55
CA THR A 290 29.23 -21.60 -13.17
C THR A 290 30.52 -20.95 -13.62
N TYR A 291 31.40 -20.67 -12.65
CA TYR A 291 32.74 -20.15 -12.89
C TYR A 291 33.78 -21.17 -12.41
N VAL A 292 34.69 -21.57 -13.32
CA VAL A 292 35.81 -22.45 -13.00
C VAL A 292 37.12 -21.71 -13.29
N PRO A 293 37.99 -21.48 -12.29
CA PRO A 293 39.27 -20.82 -12.50
C PRO A 293 40.13 -21.56 -13.54
N ASN A 294 40.90 -20.83 -14.35
CA ASN A 294 41.79 -21.44 -15.34
C ASN A 294 43.25 -21.57 -14.84
N ALA A 295 43.58 -20.94 -13.71
CA ALA A 295 44.91 -21.00 -13.10
C ALA A 295 44.83 -20.76 -11.58
N PHE A 296 45.79 -21.31 -10.85
CA PHE A 296 45.95 -21.09 -9.41
C PHE A 296 47.43 -21.25 -8.99
N SER A 297 47.80 -20.69 -7.85
CA SER A 297 49.17 -20.63 -7.33
C SER A 297 49.22 -21.06 -5.87
N PRO A 298 49.40 -22.36 -5.56
CA PRO A 298 49.44 -22.87 -4.18
C PRO A 298 50.77 -22.51 -3.49
N ASN A 299 50.97 -21.23 -3.20
CA ASN A 299 52.18 -20.65 -2.58
C ASN A 299 51.95 -20.23 -1.10
N ARG A 300 50.72 -20.39 -0.60
CA ARG A 300 50.25 -20.08 0.75
C ARG A 300 50.27 -18.58 1.09
N ASP A 301 50.09 -17.71 0.10
CA ASP A 301 49.94 -16.27 0.32
C ASP A 301 48.48 -15.84 0.60
N GLY A 302 47.54 -16.79 0.53
CA GLY A 302 46.11 -16.59 0.74
C GLY A 302 45.34 -16.21 -0.53
N VAL A 303 46.01 -16.10 -1.69
CA VAL A 303 45.43 -15.66 -2.96
C VAL A 303 45.57 -16.76 -4.00
N ASN A 304 44.44 -17.28 -4.49
CA ASN A 304 44.39 -18.36 -5.49
C ASN A 304 45.22 -19.60 -5.11
N ASP A 305 45.29 -19.93 -3.82
CA ASP A 305 46.01 -21.10 -3.32
C ASP A 305 45.33 -22.43 -3.66
N THR A 306 44.03 -22.38 -3.94
CA THR A 306 43.20 -23.56 -4.11
C THR A 306 42.38 -23.42 -5.39
N PHE A 307 42.40 -24.46 -6.23
CA PHE A 307 41.51 -24.58 -7.37
C PHE A 307 40.15 -25.13 -6.94
N ALA A 308 39.11 -24.28 -6.97
CA ALA A 308 37.73 -24.66 -6.66
C ALA A 308 36.76 -24.01 -7.65
N PRO A 309 35.81 -24.77 -8.24
CA PRO A 309 34.67 -24.22 -8.97
C PRO A 309 33.74 -23.41 -8.07
N PHE A 310 33.16 -22.35 -8.62
CA PHE A 310 32.10 -21.56 -8.02
C PHE A 310 30.81 -21.78 -8.81
N ILE A 311 29.77 -22.25 -8.14
CA ILE A 311 28.46 -22.49 -8.75
C ILE A 311 27.44 -21.65 -8.00
N ASN A 312 26.85 -20.68 -8.71
CA ASN A 312 25.73 -19.90 -8.23
C ASN A 312 24.46 -20.42 -8.92
N SER A 313 23.59 -21.06 -8.16
CA SER A 313 22.40 -21.73 -8.68
C SER A 313 21.16 -21.35 -7.88
N PRO A 314 20.03 -21.04 -8.54
CA PRO A 314 18.74 -20.88 -7.86
C PRO A 314 18.14 -22.23 -7.42
N TYR A 315 18.71 -23.35 -7.88
CA TYR A 315 18.26 -24.70 -7.56
C TYR A 315 19.25 -25.44 -6.65
N PRO A 316 18.76 -26.38 -5.79
CA PRO A 316 19.62 -27.24 -4.99
C PRO A 316 20.57 -28.07 -5.86
N ILE A 317 21.86 -28.02 -5.51
CA ILE A 317 22.92 -28.81 -6.15
C ILE A 317 23.06 -30.13 -5.38
N GLN A 318 23.04 -31.25 -6.10
CA GLN A 318 23.20 -32.60 -5.58
C GLN A 318 24.30 -33.36 -6.33
N ASN A 319 24.79 -34.44 -5.75
CA ASN A 319 25.74 -35.37 -6.38
C ASN A 319 26.95 -34.67 -7.05
N PHE A 320 27.46 -33.63 -6.39
CA PHE A 320 28.64 -32.91 -6.85
C PHE A 320 29.86 -33.83 -6.89
N SER A 321 30.67 -33.70 -7.94
CA SER A 321 31.92 -34.40 -8.11
C SER A 321 32.88 -33.51 -8.88
N LEU A 322 34.06 -33.29 -8.32
CA LEU A 322 35.18 -32.66 -9.00
C LEU A 322 36.34 -33.66 -9.01
N GLN A 323 36.86 -33.94 -10.21
CA GLN A 323 38.00 -34.82 -10.42
C GLN A 323 39.07 -34.07 -11.20
N ILE A 324 40.34 -34.29 -10.84
CA ILE A 324 41.49 -33.68 -11.49
C ILE A 324 42.46 -34.78 -11.89
N PHE A 325 43.03 -34.65 -13.08
CA PHE A 325 43.87 -35.64 -13.74
C PHE A 325 45.18 -35.00 -14.21
N ASP A 326 46.22 -35.82 -14.31
CA ASP A 326 47.41 -35.47 -15.09
C ASP A 326 47.10 -35.52 -16.60
N ARG A 327 48.09 -35.13 -17.41
CA ARG A 327 47.98 -35.15 -18.88
C ARG A 327 47.85 -36.55 -19.48
N TRP A 328 48.11 -37.59 -18.70
CA TRP A 328 48.05 -39.00 -19.11
C TRP A 328 46.76 -39.69 -18.65
N GLY A 329 45.85 -38.96 -17.98
CA GLY A 329 44.59 -39.48 -17.47
C GLY A 329 44.67 -40.13 -16.09
N THR A 330 45.80 -40.03 -15.39
CA THR A 330 45.92 -40.49 -14.00
C THR A 330 45.16 -39.52 -13.09
N LYS A 331 44.21 -40.02 -12.31
CA LYS A 331 43.46 -39.21 -11.33
C LYS A 331 44.38 -38.78 -10.18
N LEU A 332 44.47 -37.48 -9.94
CA LEU A 332 45.31 -36.85 -8.93
C LEU A 332 44.52 -36.39 -7.70
N PHE A 333 43.27 -35.98 -7.90
CA PHE A 333 42.40 -35.46 -6.86
C PHE A 333 40.94 -35.77 -7.18
N GLU A 334 40.13 -35.96 -6.14
CA GLU A 334 38.69 -36.11 -6.23
C GLU A 334 38.03 -35.54 -4.97
N THR A 335 36.92 -34.85 -5.14
CA THR A 335 36.05 -34.42 -4.05
C THR A 335 34.58 -34.48 -4.48
N HIS A 336 33.71 -34.79 -3.52
CA HIS A 336 32.26 -34.72 -3.66
C HIS A 336 31.64 -33.57 -2.86
N GLN A 337 32.47 -32.78 -2.18
CA GLN A 337 32.04 -31.66 -1.37
C GLN A 337 32.10 -30.37 -2.20
N LEU A 338 30.95 -29.71 -2.36
CA LEU A 338 30.88 -28.39 -2.99
C LEU A 338 31.72 -27.37 -2.20
N GLY A 339 32.51 -26.57 -2.89
CA GLY A 339 33.42 -25.58 -2.30
C GLY A 339 34.74 -26.16 -1.79
N ALA A 340 34.91 -27.48 -1.72
CA ALA A 340 36.22 -28.07 -1.51
C ALA A 340 37.03 -27.98 -2.81
N GLY A 341 38.31 -27.64 -2.70
CA GLY A 341 39.18 -27.45 -3.86
C GLY A 341 40.52 -28.15 -3.71
N TRP A 342 41.32 -28.05 -4.78
CA TRP A 342 42.60 -28.71 -4.88
C TRP A 342 43.77 -27.77 -4.66
N GLU A 343 44.66 -28.14 -3.75
CA GLU A 343 45.85 -27.35 -3.36
C GLU A 343 47.09 -27.69 -4.20
N GLY A 344 46.94 -28.39 -5.33
CA GLY A 344 48.08 -28.75 -6.18
C GLY A 344 48.98 -29.87 -5.63
N THR A 345 48.39 -30.76 -4.82
CA THR A 345 49.08 -31.92 -4.23
C THR A 345 48.45 -33.24 -4.68
N ALA A 346 49.24 -34.30 -4.82
CA ALA A 346 48.75 -35.65 -5.06
C ALA A 346 49.61 -36.67 -4.30
N HIS A 347 48.98 -37.68 -3.71
CA HIS A 347 49.65 -38.72 -2.92
C HIS A 347 50.62 -38.18 -1.85
N GLY A 348 50.26 -37.07 -1.20
CA GLY A 348 51.07 -36.40 -0.17
C GLY A 348 52.28 -35.64 -0.71
N ARG A 349 52.39 -35.46 -2.03
CA ARG A 349 53.47 -34.71 -2.68
C ARG A 349 52.94 -33.50 -3.41
N GLU A 350 53.71 -32.43 -3.34
CA GLU A 350 53.51 -31.21 -4.09
C GLU A 350 53.78 -31.43 -5.59
N LEU A 351 52.80 -31.12 -6.45
CA LEU A 351 52.96 -31.25 -7.91
C LEU A 351 53.58 -30.01 -8.54
N GLY A 352 54.42 -30.18 -9.56
CA GLY A 352 55.10 -29.07 -10.23
C GLY A 352 54.19 -28.22 -11.11
N THR A 353 54.72 -27.09 -11.57
CA THR A 353 54.07 -26.22 -12.56
C THR A 353 53.66 -27.01 -13.80
N GLY A 354 52.42 -26.86 -14.22
CA GLY A 354 51.90 -27.65 -15.33
C GLY A 354 50.43 -27.39 -15.63
N VAL A 355 49.95 -28.05 -16.70
CA VAL A 355 48.54 -28.05 -17.07
C VAL A 355 47.94 -29.38 -16.65
N TYR A 356 46.82 -29.30 -15.93
CA TYR A 356 46.06 -30.42 -15.41
C TYR A 356 44.65 -30.38 -16.00
N VAL A 357 44.04 -31.55 -16.17
CA VAL A 357 42.69 -31.66 -16.72
C VAL A 357 41.72 -31.86 -15.57
N TRP A 358 40.58 -31.19 -15.59
CA TRP A 358 39.53 -31.38 -14.61
C TRP A 358 38.22 -31.77 -15.27
N THR A 359 37.41 -32.53 -14.54
CA THR A 359 36.02 -32.80 -14.88
C THR A 359 35.16 -32.52 -13.66
N MET A 360 34.10 -31.76 -13.84
CA MET A 360 33.13 -31.44 -12.81
C MET A 360 31.76 -31.97 -13.24
N GLN A 361 31.05 -32.60 -12.31
CA GLN A 361 29.69 -33.08 -12.53
C GLN A 361 28.84 -32.72 -11.33
N TYR A 362 27.60 -32.32 -11.57
CA TYR A 362 26.61 -32.11 -10.53
C TYR A 362 25.21 -32.26 -11.09
N GLU A 363 24.25 -32.46 -10.19
CA GLU A 363 22.84 -32.58 -10.50
C GLU A 363 22.09 -31.37 -9.95
N LEU A 364 21.25 -30.77 -10.77
CA LEU A 364 20.27 -29.77 -10.34
C LEU A 364 18.91 -30.43 -10.21
N LEU A 365 18.25 -30.18 -9.09
CA LEU A 365 16.85 -30.58 -8.90
C LEU A 365 15.94 -29.44 -9.36
N VAL A 366 15.45 -29.52 -10.59
CA VAL A 366 14.54 -28.53 -11.20
C VAL A 366 13.16 -29.17 -11.28
N GLN A 367 12.18 -28.68 -10.50
CA GLN A 367 10.78 -29.18 -10.54
C GLN A 367 10.62 -30.71 -10.32
N ASP A 368 11.44 -31.30 -9.46
CA ASP A 368 11.56 -32.76 -9.24
C ASP A 368 12.18 -33.56 -10.39
N GLU A 369 12.66 -32.89 -11.43
CA GLU A 369 13.49 -33.48 -12.48
C GLU A 369 14.97 -33.25 -12.18
N VAL A 370 15.76 -34.30 -12.37
CA VAL A 370 17.21 -34.26 -12.17
C VAL A 370 17.87 -33.90 -13.49
N GLN A 371 18.45 -32.70 -13.56
CA GLN A 371 19.28 -32.28 -14.68
C GLN A 371 20.76 -32.50 -14.35
N ARG A 372 21.45 -33.28 -15.19
CA ARG A 372 22.89 -33.54 -15.05
C ARG A 372 23.70 -32.54 -15.83
N ILE A 373 24.57 -31.82 -15.12
CA ILE A 373 25.55 -30.91 -15.71
C ILE A 373 26.93 -31.56 -15.66
N THR A 374 27.68 -31.44 -16.75
CA THR A 374 29.05 -31.95 -16.84
C THR A 374 29.91 -30.96 -17.58
N ASP A 375 30.88 -30.40 -16.85
CA ASP A 375 31.86 -29.48 -17.40
C ASP A 375 33.25 -30.11 -17.34
N ARG A 376 34.09 -29.72 -18.30
CA ARG A 376 35.47 -30.19 -18.41
C ARG A 376 36.36 -29.06 -18.86
N GLY A 377 37.60 -29.08 -18.42
CA GLY A 377 38.55 -28.08 -18.84
C GLY A 377 39.96 -28.38 -18.35
N GLU A 378 40.80 -27.36 -18.49
CA GLU A 378 42.18 -27.38 -18.06
C GLU A 378 42.40 -26.32 -16.98
N VAL A 379 43.34 -26.58 -16.09
CA VAL A 379 43.81 -25.62 -15.09
C VAL A 379 45.34 -25.60 -15.08
N VAL A 380 45.91 -24.39 -15.01
CA VAL A 380 47.35 -24.18 -14.87
C VAL A 380 47.70 -24.06 -13.38
N LEU A 381 48.57 -24.94 -12.90
CA LEU A 381 49.22 -24.80 -11.59
C LEU A 381 50.51 -24.00 -11.77
N MET A 382 50.66 -22.91 -11.02
CA MET A 382 51.85 -22.05 -11.02
C MET A 382 52.56 -22.11 -9.66
N ARG A 383 53.89 -22.13 -9.65
CA ARG A 383 54.72 -22.16 -8.43
C ARG A 383 55.84 -21.15 -8.53
#